data_AF-A0A7X9M4Q2-F1
#
_entry.id   AF-A0A7X9M4Q2-F1
#
_cell.length_a   1.000
_cell.length_b   1.000
_cell.length_c   1.000
_cell.angle_alpha   90.00
_cell.angle_beta   90.00
_cell.angle_gamma   90.00
#
_symmetry.space_group_name_H-M   'P 1'
#
loop_
_entity.id
_entity.type
_entity.pdbx_description
1 polymer ?
#
loop_
_entity_poly.entity_id
_entity_poly.type
_entity_poly.pdbx_seq_one_letter_code
_entity_poly.pdbx_strand_id
1 'polypeptide(L)'
;MNSVPVLPTISTTFIVLSAITVAIGWAQIKQRKRDAHKKTMTLAAIFAVIFFLIYASRTIFIGNTAFGGPDDIKIYYTIFLIFHISLATIGAVLGIISLISGYKNNLSLHRKMGPITSIIWFFTGITGVAVYLLLYVFYHGGETTSVIKAILGF
;
A
#
# COMPACT_ATOMS: atom_id res chain seq x y z
N MET A 1 3.19 19.13 -20.95
CA MET A 1 2.43 18.61 -19.80
C MET A 1 2.92 17.20 -19.56
N ASN A 2 3.68 16.97 -18.48
CA ASN A 2 4.22 15.64 -18.20
C ASN A 2 3.09 14.74 -17.70
N SER A 3 2.78 13.69 -18.47
CA SER A 3 1.75 12.72 -18.14
C SER A 3 2.21 11.88 -16.95
N VAL A 4 1.46 11.88 -15.85
CA VAL A 4 1.74 10.97 -14.72
C VAL A 4 1.66 9.50 -15.19
N PRO A 5 2.54 8.61 -14.72
CA PRO A 5 2.51 7.21 -15.15
C PRO A 5 1.18 6.53 -14.76
N VAL A 6 0.51 5.95 -15.73
CA VAL A 6 -0.85 5.38 -15.57
C VAL A 6 -0.86 4.25 -14.54
N LEU A 7 0.04 3.28 -14.64
CA LEU A 7 0.05 2.10 -13.75
C LEU A 7 0.29 2.47 -12.26
N PRO A 8 1.32 3.25 -11.88
CA PRO A 8 1.47 3.76 -10.51
C PRO A 8 0.28 4.57 -10.01
N THR A 9 -0.36 5.35 -10.88
CA THR A 9 -1.50 6.19 -10.50
C THR A 9 -2.71 5.32 -10.18
N ILE A 10 -3.00 4.32 -11.02
CA ILE A 10 -4.09 3.37 -10.78
C ILE A 10 -3.81 2.54 -9.51
N SER A 11 -2.59 2.00 -9.34
CA SER A 11 -2.27 1.23 -8.13
C SER A 11 -2.43 2.08 -6.87
N THR A 12 -1.88 3.30 -6.86
CA THR A 12 -1.99 4.24 -5.73
C THR A 12 -3.45 4.57 -5.42
N THR A 13 -4.29 4.72 -6.45
CA THR A 13 -5.74 4.94 -6.26
C THR A 13 -6.39 3.77 -5.53
N PHE A 14 -6.07 2.52 -5.90
CA PHE A 14 -6.65 1.35 -5.23
C PHE A 14 -6.25 1.22 -3.76
N ILE A 15 -4.99 1.51 -3.39
CA ILE A 15 -4.60 1.46 -1.97
C ILE A 15 -5.24 2.59 -1.16
N VAL A 16 -5.48 3.77 -1.77
CA VAL A 16 -6.23 4.86 -1.14
C VAL A 16 -7.70 4.45 -0.93
N LEU A 17 -8.34 3.84 -1.93
CA LEU A 17 -9.70 3.31 -1.79
C LEU A 17 -9.78 2.22 -0.70
N SER A 18 -8.76 1.36 -0.61
CA SER A 18 -8.62 0.40 0.48
C SER A 18 -8.54 1.10 1.84
N ALA A 19 -7.70 2.12 2.00
CA ALA A 19 -7.60 2.88 3.25
C ALA A 19 -8.93 3.56 3.64
N ILE A 20 -9.62 4.20 2.69
CA ILE A 20 -10.93 4.83 2.92
C ILE A 20 -11.96 3.78 3.38
N THR A 21 -12.01 2.62 2.74
CA THR A 21 -12.92 1.54 3.15
C THR A 21 -12.55 0.96 4.52
N VAL A 22 -11.26 0.88 4.88
CA VAL A 22 -10.84 0.55 6.26
C VAL A 22 -11.40 1.57 7.27
N ALA A 23 -11.31 2.87 6.97
CA ALA A 23 -11.86 3.92 7.84
C ALA A 23 -13.39 3.80 8.00
N ILE A 24 -14.11 3.53 6.92
CA ILE A 24 -15.56 3.30 6.95
C ILE A 24 -15.88 2.07 7.80
N GLY A 25 -15.16 0.96 7.62
CA GLY A 25 -15.39 -0.25 8.40
C GLY A 25 -15.06 -0.10 9.88
N TRP A 26 -14.12 0.78 10.23
CA TRP A 26 -13.86 1.18 11.61
C TRP A 26 -15.06 1.92 12.23
N ALA A 27 -15.64 2.87 11.50
CA ALA A 27 -16.83 3.58 11.94
C ALA A 27 -18.03 2.62 12.13
N GLN A 28 -18.20 1.66 11.20
CA GLN A 28 -19.25 0.64 11.28
C GLN A 28 -19.11 -0.26 12.52
N ILE A 29 -17.89 -0.74 12.83
CA ILE A 29 -17.70 -1.61 14.01
C ILE A 29 -17.85 -0.84 15.33
N LYS A 30 -17.46 0.44 15.36
CA LYS A 30 -17.73 1.34 16.49
C LYS A 30 -19.24 1.48 16.75
N GLN A 31 -20.04 1.49 15.69
CA GLN A 31 -21.52 1.47 15.74
C GLN A 31 -22.12 0.06 15.93
N ARG A 32 -21.30 -0.97 16.18
CA ARG A 32 -21.71 -2.38 16.31
C ARG A 32 -22.38 -2.98 15.06
N LYS A 33 -22.26 -2.35 13.88
CA LYS A 33 -22.79 -2.83 12.60
C LYS A 33 -21.88 -3.90 11.99
N ARG A 34 -21.91 -5.11 12.56
CA ARG A 34 -20.97 -6.21 12.25
C ARG A 34 -21.03 -6.68 10.80
N ASP A 35 -22.23 -6.86 10.24
CA ASP A 35 -22.36 -7.36 8.87
C ASP A 35 -21.90 -6.35 7.83
N ALA A 36 -22.20 -5.05 8.07
CA ALA A 36 -21.67 -3.97 7.27
C ALA A 36 -20.13 -3.93 7.34
N HIS A 37 -19.56 -4.01 8.55
CA HIS A 37 -18.12 -4.09 8.76
C HIS A 37 -17.48 -5.23 7.96
N LYS A 38 -18.02 -6.44 8.02
CA LYS A 38 -17.50 -7.60 7.27
C LYS A 38 -17.48 -7.34 5.76
N LYS A 39 -18.59 -6.83 5.20
CA LYS A 39 -18.69 -6.50 3.76
C LYS A 39 -17.68 -5.42 3.36
N THR A 40 -17.58 -4.35 4.16
CA THR A 40 -16.65 -3.26 3.90
C THR A 40 -15.18 -3.67 4.05
N MET A 41 -14.82 -4.50 5.04
CA MET A 41 -13.45 -5.05 5.16
C MET A 41 -13.10 -5.99 4.00
N THR A 42 -14.07 -6.75 3.49
CA THR A 42 -13.87 -7.60 2.31
C THR A 42 -13.59 -6.74 1.08
N LEU A 43 -14.34 -5.66 0.89
CA LEU A 43 -14.09 -4.70 -0.19
C LEU A 43 -12.71 -4.04 -0.07
N ALA A 44 -12.31 -3.65 1.15
CA ALA A 44 -10.98 -3.10 1.41
C ALA A 44 -9.86 -4.08 1.02
N ALA A 45 -10.05 -5.37 1.31
CA ALA A 45 -9.12 -6.42 0.93
C ALA A 45 -9.05 -6.61 -0.59
N ILE A 46 -10.19 -6.56 -1.30
CA ILE A 46 -10.23 -6.62 -2.76
C ILE A 46 -9.42 -5.48 -3.37
N PHE A 47 -9.62 -4.24 -2.91
CA PHE A 47 -8.83 -3.10 -3.37
C PHE A 47 -7.34 -3.25 -3.08
N ALA A 48 -6.97 -3.77 -1.90
CA ALA A 48 -5.58 -4.04 -1.55
C ALA A 48 -4.93 -5.09 -2.46
N VAL A 49 -5.67 -6.15 -2.81
CA VAL A 49 -5.20 -7.19 -3.74
C VAL A 49 -5.02 -6.61 -5.13
N ILE A 50 -5.96 -5.80 -5.63
CA ILE A 50 -5.83 -5.15 -6.94
C ILE A 50 -4.60 -4.23 -6.97
N PHE A 51 -4.41 -3.41 -5.93
CA PHE A 51 -3.18 -2.61 -5.77
C PHE A 51 -1.93 -3.48 -5.88
N PHE A 52 -1.88 -4.57 -5.11
CA PHE A 52 -0.71 -5.43 -5.03
C PHE A 52 -0.42 -6.12 -6.37
N LEU A 53 -1.44 -6.60 -7.07
CA LEU A 53 -1.29 -7.21 -8.39
C LEU A 53 -0.71 -6.21 -9.39
N ILE A 54 -1.25 -4.99 -9.47
CA ILE A 54 -0.74 -3.96 -10.39
C ILE A 54 0.70 -3.58 -10.03
N TYR A 55 0.98 -3.36 -8.74
CA TYR A 55 2.32 -3.02 -8.25
C TYR A 55 3.35 -4.12 -8.55
N ALA A 56 3.02 -5.37 -8.24
CA ALA A 56 3.89 -6.52 -8.46
C ALA A 56 4.12 -6.76 -9.95
N SER A 57 3.07 -6.73 -10.77
CA SER A 57 3.21 -6.85 -12.22
C SER A 57 4.10 -5.75 -12.79
N ARG A 58 3.89 -4.48 -12.41
CA ARG A 58 4.78 -3.38 -12.84
C ARG A 58 6.22 -3.65 -12.43
N THR A 59 6.46 -4.04 -11.19
CA THR A 59 7.80 -4.30 -10.66
C THR A 59 8.50 -5.42 -11.43
N ILE A 60 7.79 -6.50 -11.75
CA ILE A 60 8.34 -7.66 -12.45
C ILE A 60 8.65 -7.34 -13.92
N PHE A 61 7.71 -6.70 -14.64
CA PHE A 61 7.83 -6.53 -16.09
C PHE A 61 8.52 -5.22 -16.50
N ILE A 62 8.29 -4.13 -15.77
CA ILE A 62 8.77 -2.78 -16.11
C ILE A 62 9.92 -2.36 -15.19
N GLY A 63 9.87 -2.76 -13.92
CA GLY A 63 10.88 -2.44 -12.92
C GLY A 63 10.53 -1.28 -11.99
N ASN A 64 11.50 -0.90 -11.16
CA ASN A 64 11.35 0.14 -10.15
C ASN A 64 11.87 1.49 -10.66
N THR A 65 11.19 2.57 -10.28
CA THR A 65 11.59 3.93 -10.63
C THR A 65 12.60 4.43 -9.62
N ALA A 66 13.75 4.88 -10.11
CA ALA A 66 14.76 5.52 -9.26
C ALA A 66 14.29 6.91 -8.81
N PHE A 67 14.72 7.33 -7.62
CA PHE A 67 14.52 8.70 -7.17
C PHE A 67 15.32 9.65 -8.06
N GLY A 68 14.65 10.61 -8.69
CA GLY A 68 15.31 11.61 -9.56
C GLY A 68 15.33 13.02 -8.98
N GLY A 69 15.24 13.14 -7.65
CA GLY A 69 15.55 14.39 -6.96
C GLY A 69 17.06 14.58 -6.74
N PRO A 70 17.46 15.72 -6.14
CA PRO A 70 18.85 16.04 -5.82
C PRO A 70 19.57 14.95 -4.98
N ASP A 71 20.88 14.79 -5.19
CA ASP A 71 21.69 13.76 -4.53
C ASP A 71 21.77 13.92 -3.00
N ASP A 72 21.73 15.16 -2.51
CA ASP A 72 21.70 15.48 -1.07
C ASP A 72 20.37 15.05 -0.41
N ILE A 73 19.27 14.99 -1.16
CA ILE A 73 17.96 14.55 -0.67
C ILE A 73 17.79 13.02 -0.80
N LYS A 74 18.52 12.38 -1.71
CA LYS A 74 18.40 10.95 -2.04
C LYS A 74 18.55 10.01 -0.85
N ILE A 75 19.42 10.33 0.11
CA ILE A 75 19.60 9.53 1.32
C ILE A 75 18.35 9.54 2.20
N TYR A 76 17.74 10.71 2.39
CA TYR A 76 16.51 10.86 3.19
C TYR A 76 15.34 10.13 2.52
N TYR A 77 15.23 10.25 1.19
CA TYR A 77 14.24 9.49 0.43
C TYR A 77 14.45 7.98 0.60
N THR A 78 15.68 7.49 0.50
CA THR A 78 16.00 6.07 0.66
C THR A 78 15.61 5.54 2.05
N ILE A 79 15.94 6.29 3.11
CA ILE A 79 15.54 5.94 4.49
C ILE A 79 14.01 5.92 4.62
N PHE A 80 13.34 6.94 4.08
CA PHE A 80 11.88 7.01 4.07
C PHE A 80 11.23 5.85 3.30
N LEU A 81 11.82 5.47 2.18
CA LEU A 81 11.35 4.35 1.37
C LEU A 81 11.48 3.02 2.12
N ILE A 82 12.61 2.77 2.79
CA ILE A 82 12.82 1.59 3.63
C ILE A 82 11.78 1.55 4.76
N PHE A 83 11.53 2.69 5.40
CA PHE A 83 10.49 2.81 6.41
C PHE A 83 9.10 2.46 5.85
N HIS A 84 8.73 3.02 4.70
CA HIS A 84 7.46 2.72 4.04
C HIS A 84 7.33 1.24 3.69
N ILE A 85 8.37 0.62 3.10
CA ILE A 85 8.36 -0.80 2.74
C ILE A 85 8.19 -1.67 3.98
N SER A 86 8.90 -1.35 5.07
CA SER A 86 8.78 -2.07 6.33
C SER A 86 7.35 -2.01 6.89
N LEU A 87 6.75 -0.82 6.90
CA LEU A 87 5.34 -0.63 7.27
C LEU A 87 4.38 -1.40 6.35
N ALA A 88 4.64 -1.40 5.04
CA ALA A 88 3.81 -2.13 4.07
C ALA A 88 3.85 -3.64 4.29
N THR A 89 5.05 -4.20 4.54
CA THR A 89 5.22 -5.63 4.84
C THR A 89 4.52 -6.01 6.15
N ILE A 90 4.73 -5.24 7.22
CA ILE A 90 4.07 -5.47 8.51
C ILE A 90 2.54 -5.36 8.35
N GLY A 91 2.09 -4.31 7.67
CA GLY A 91 0.68 -4.07 7.38
C GLY A 91 0.02 -5.23 6.64
N ALA A 92 0.69 -5.75 5.59
CA ALA A 92 0.20 -6.90 4.83
C ALA A 92 0.02 -8.15 5.70
N VAL A 93 1.02 -8.48 6.52
CA VAL A 93 0.95 -9.63 7.44
C VAL A 93 -0.19 -9.47 8.44
N LEU A 94 -0.30 -8.30 9.07
CA LEU A 94 -1.37 -8.00 10.01
C LEU A 94 -2.75 -8.00 9.36
N GLY A 95 -2.86 -7.50 8.12
CA GLY A 95 -4.08 -7.53 7.32
C GLY A 95 -4.57 -8.97 7.10
N ILE A 96 -3.67 -9.88 6.72
CA ILE A 96 -3.98 -11.31 6.56
C ILE A 96 -4.46 -11.92 7.88
N ILE A 97 -3.76 -11.65 9.00
CA ILE A 97 -4.16 -12.15 10.33
C ILE A 97 -5.55 -11.63 10.71
N SER A 98 -5.85 -10.35 10.47
CA SER A 98 -7.14 -9.73 10.75
C SER A 98 -8.27 -10.34 9.91
N LEU A 99 -8.03 -10.60 8.62
CA LEU A 99 -8.99 -11.27 7.74
C LEU A 99 -9.25 -12.71 8.21
N ILE A 100 -8.20 -13.51 8.42
CA ILE A 100 -8.33 -14.91 8.86
C ILE A 100 -9.06 -15.00 10.20
N SER A 101 -8.68 -14.18 11.19
CA SER A 101 -9.34 -14.17 12.49
C SER A 101 -10.82 -13.75 12.40
N GLY A 102 -11.14 -12.81 11.50
CA GLY A 102 -12.51 -12.41 11.19
C GLY A 102 -13.33 -13.54 10.55
N TYR A 103 -12.80 -14.21 9.52
CA TYR A 103 -13.48 -15.30 8.82
C TYR A 103 -13.66 -16.55 9.70
N LYS A 104 -12.65 -16.88 10.53
CA LYS A 104 -12.72 -18.00 11.49
C LYS A 104 -13.56 -17.69 12.73
N ASN A 105 -14.21 -16.52 12.81
CA ASN A 105 -14.92 -16.04 13.99
C ASN A 105 -14.09 -16.06 15.30
N ASN A 106 -12.76 -15.98 15.20
CA ASN A 106 -11.89 -15.82 16.37
C ASN A 106 -11.89 -14.35 16.82
N LEU A 107 -13.01 -13.94 17.43
CA LEU A 107 -13.29 -12.54 17.74
C LEU A 107 -12.39 -11.98 18.85
N SER A 108 -11.86 -12.82 19.75
CA SER A 108 -10.92 -12.37 20.78
C SER A 108 -9.63 -11.85 20.15
N LEU A 109 -9.05 -12.64 19.22
CA LEU A 109 -7.87 -12.22 18.47
C LEU A 109 -8.19 -11.03 17.55
N HIS A 110 -9.30 -11.09 16.82
CA HIS A 110 -9.67 -10.03 15.88
C HIS A 110 -9.86 -8.67 16.56
N ARG A 111 -10.48 -8.64 17.76
CA ARG A 111 -10.65 -7.40 18.54
C ARG A 111 -9.34 -6.85 19.09
N LYS A 112 -8.39 -7.72 19.43
CA LYS A 112 -7.07 -7.32 19.93
C LYS A 112 -6.19 -6.78 18.80
N MET A 113 -6.14 -7.47 17.66
CA MET A 113 -5.24 -7.15 16.55
C MET A 113 -5.83 -6.13 15.59
N GLY A 114 -7.14 -6.13 15.36
CA GLY A 114 -7.82 -5.24 14.41
C GLY A 114 -7.42 -3.77 14.57
N PRO A 115 -7.39 -3.22 15.80
CA PRO A 115 -6.94 -1.86 16.04
C PRO A 115 -5.52 -1.55 15.57
N ILE A 116 -4.59 -2.44 15.92
CA ILE A 116 -3.18 -2.31 15.57
C ILE A 116 -3.02 -2.41 14.05
N THR A 117 -3.68 -3.38 13.43
CA THR A 117 -3.70 -3.57 11.98
C THR A 117 -4.15 -2.31 11.26
N SER A 118 -5.29 -1.72 11.65
CA SER A 118 -5.80 -0.53 10.95
C SER A 118 -4.88 0.68 11.12
N ILE A 119 -4.30 0.91 12.31
CA ILE A 119 -3.36 2.00 12.52
C ILE A 119 -2.17 1.87 11.57
N ILE A 120 -1.52 0.70 11.56
CA ILE A 120 -0.39 0.45 10.66
C ILE A 120 -0.83 0.59 9.20
N TRP A 121 -2.00 0.09 8.84
CA TRP A 121 -2.54 0.21 7.47
C TRP A 121 -2.71 1.67 7.02
N PHE A 122 -3.18 2.56 7.90
CA PHE A 122 -3.30 3.98 7.58
C PHE A 122 -1.94 4.64 7.40
N PHE A 123 -0.97 4.36 8.28
CA PHE A 123 0.40 4.86 8.12
C PHE A 123 1.03 4.37 6.81
N THR A 124 0.85 3.10 6.47
CA THR A 124 1.28 2.53 5.19
C THR A 124 0.64 3.25 4.01
N GLY A 125 -0.67 3.48 4.04
CA GLY A 125 -1.38 4.19 2.96
C GLY A 125 -0.90 5.63 2.77
N ILE A 126 -0.77 6.39 3.86
CA ILE A 126 -0.28 7.79 3.84
C ILE A 126 1.15 7.85 3.31
N THR A 127 2.04 7.01 3.84
CA THR A 127 3.44 6.99 3.39
C THR A 127 3.58 6.51 1.94
N GLY A 128 2.72 5.59 1.49
CA GLY A 128 2.70 5.14 0.09
C GLY A 128 2.26 6.23 -0.89
N VAL A 129 1.25 7.03 -0.52
CA VAL A 129 0.87 8.23 -1.29
C VAL A 129 2.03 9.23 -1.34
N ALA A 130 2.74 9.43 -0.23
CA ALA A 130 3.91 10.30 -0.22
C ALA A 130 5.04 9.77 -1.14
N VAL A 131 5.31 8.46 -1.15
CA VAL A 131 6.25 7.84 -2.12
C VAL A 131 5.83 8.13 -3.56
N TYR A 132 4.55 7.96 -3.89
CA TYR A 132 4.02 8.25 -5.23
C TYR A 132 4.23 9.72 -5.61
N LEU A 133 3.89 10.65 -4.71
CA LEU A 133 4.05 12.09 -4.95
C LEU A 133 5.53 12.46 -5.18
N LEU A 134 6.43 11.93 -4.34
CA LEU A 134 7.86 12.17 -4.46
C LEU A 134 8.42 11.64 -5.79
N LEU A 135 8.00 10.45 -6.22
CA LEU A 135 8.53 9.83 -7.44
C LEU A 135 7.97 10.38 -8.76
N TYR A 136 6.70 10.82 -8.76
CA TYR A 136 5.98 11.09 -10.01
C TYR A 136 5.38 12.48 -10.13
N VAL A 137 5.35 13.27 -9.05
CA VAL A 137 4.74 14.60 -9.04
C VAL A 137 5.75 15.68 -8.68
N PHE A 138 6.49 15.51 -7.58
CA PHE A 138 7.43 16.53 -7.10
C PHE A 138 8.81 16.43 -7.72
N TYR A 139 9.33 15.21 -7.88
CA TYR A 139 10.58 14.98 -8.58
C TYR A 139 10.32 14.26 -9.89
N HIS A 140 11.16 14.53 -10.89
CA HIS A 140 11.15 13.80 -12.14
C HIS A 140 11.79 12.45 -11.85
N GLY A 141 10.99 11.38 -11.70
CA GLY A 141 11.52 10.03 -11.50
C GLY A 141 12.62 9.72 -12.52
N GLY A 142 13.74 9.16 -12.04
CA GLY A 142 14.85 8.77 -12.90
C GLY A 142 14.48 7.63 -13.84
N GLU A 143 15.45 7.14 -14.63
CA GLU A 143 15.21 6.02 -15.53
C GLU A 143 14.57 4.83 -14.81
N THR A 144 13.52 4.25 -15.40
CA THR A 144 12.86 3.06 -14.87
C THR A 144 13.55 1.85 -15.51
N THR A 145 14.34 1.10 -14.72
CA THR A 145 15.08 -0.06 -15.20
C THR A 145 14.36 -1.36 -14.84
N SER A 146 14.16 -2.24 -15.83
CA SER A 146 13.56 -3.57 -15.62
C SER A 146 14.40 -4.42 -14.65
N VAL A 147 13.73 -5.10 -13.72
CA VAL A 147 14.38 -6.02 -12.76
C VAL A 147 15.12 -7.14 -13.48
N ILE A 148 14.54 -7.66 -14.56
CA ILE A 148 15.14 -8.74 -15.37
C ILE A 148 16.44 -8.27 -16.01
N LYS A 149 16.45 -7.06 -16.57
CA LYS A 149 17.63 -6.44 -17.18
C LYS A 149 18.72 -6.15 -16.15
N ALA A 150 18.34 -5.67 -14.96
CA ALA A 150 19.27 -5.38 -13.87
C ALA A 150 19.95 -6.64 -13.31
N ILE A 151 19.27 -7.79 -13.33
CA ILE A 151 19.81 -9.06 -12.80
C ILE A 151 20.58 -9.83 -13.88
N LEU A 152 20.07 -9.89 -15.11
CA LEU A 152 20.61 -10.76 -16.16
C LEU A 152 21.60 -10.07 -17.11
N GLY A 153 21.70 -8.74 -17.07
CA GLY A 153 22.80 -7.99 -17.71
C GLY A 153 22.71 -7.84 -19.24
N PHE A 154 21.55 -8.06 -19.86
CA PHE A 154 21.31 -7.85 -21.29
C PHE A 154 20.16 -6.86 -21.56
#